data_AF-A0A256FL94-F1
#
_entry.id   AF-A0A256FL94-F1
#
_cell.length_a   1.000
_cell.length_b   1.000
_cell.length_c   1.000
_cell.angle_alpha   90.00
_cell.angle_beta   90.00
_cell.angle_gamma   90.00
#
_symmetry.space_group_name_H-M   'P 1'
#
loop_
_entity.id
_entity.type
_entity.pdbx_description
1 polymer ?
#
loop_
_entity_poly.entity_id
_entity_poly.type
_entity_poly.pdbx_seq_one_letter_code
_entity_poly.pdbx_strand_id
1 'polypeptide(L)'
;MFYASSRRTESNPITAAAIRAQRLREEARKAPVVPKLAPPVEVAPVVIAEAPTPTKTPRKKVSNAIADDVILRRVNHKWVGFFGEVAKAGALPVADLYRPDLVTIVRRICRAFSISPRDVLSKSRRVDLILPRQAIYYWALRLTPLSSVEIGVRLGGRDHSTIIYGVRNYRKKRQQSGRFLRTVRRAR
;
A
#
# COMPACT_ATOMS: atom_id res chain seq x y z
N MET A 1 25.53 68.32 15.38
CA MET A 1 24.63 67.21 15.04
C MET A 1 24.45 67.14 13.53
N PHE A 2 25.07 66.20 12.83
CA PHE A 2 24.73 65.87 11.44
C PHE A 2 25.00 64.38 11.18
N TYR A 3 24.14 63.78 10.35
CA TYR A 3 23.80 62.36 10.25
C TYR A 3 24.93 61.42 9.77
N ALA A 4 24.88 60.18 10.24
CA ALA A 4 25.77 59.09 9.86
C ALA A 4 25.63 58.70 8.37
N SER A 5 26.78 58.49 7.74
CA SER A 5 26.98 58.12 6.34
C SER A 5 26.46 56.72 6.01
N SER A 6 25.41 56.64 5.20
CA SER A 6 24.86 55.39 4.68
C SER A 6 24.92 55.36 3.15
N ARG A 7 26.13 55.35 2.56
CA ARG A 7 26.38 54.92 1.15
C ARG A 7 27.81 54.39 0.95
N ARG A 8 28.20 53.34 1.69
CA ARG A 8 29.47 52.61 1.52
C ARG A 8 29.28 51.15 1.10
N THR A 9 28.13 50.79 0.52
CA THR A 9 27.82 49.39 0.20
C THR A 9 27.90 49.05 -1.29
N GLU A 10 28.15 50.02 -2.18
CA GLU A 10 28.24 49.78 -3.62
C GLU A 10 29.66 49.48 -4.13
N SER A 11 30.70 49.71 -3.32
CA SER A 11 32.11 49.59 -3.77
C SER A 11 32.82 48.30 -3.38
N ASN A 12 32.18 47.37 -2.65
CA ASN A 12 32.83 46.13 -2.25
C ASN A 12 32.55 45.00 -3.27
N PRO A 13 33.57 44.51 -4.00
CA PRO A 13 33.38 43.54 -5.09
C PRO A 13 32.82 42.20 -4.60
N ILE A 14 33.05 41.85 -3.32
CA ILE A 14 32.58 40.61 -2.70
C ILE A 14 31.05 40.61 -2.53
N THR A 15 30.46 41.74 -2.09
CA THR A 15 29.01 41.88 -1.94
C THR A 15 28.31 42.03 -3.28
N ALA A 16 28.93 42.70 -4.26
CA ALA A 16 28.38 42.80 -5.61
C ALA A 16 28.29 41.42 -6.31
N ALA A 17 29.31 40.57 -6.14
CA ALA A 17 29.31 39.20 -6.66
C ALA A 17 28.23 38.32 -5.98
N ALA A 18 28.05 38.47 -4.66
CA ALA A 18 27.03 37.73 -3.91
C ALA A 18 25.60 38.08 -4.36
N ILE A 19 25.31 39.36 -4.59
CA ILE A 19 24.00 39.82 -5.07
C ILE A 19 23.73 39.32 -6.49
N ARG A 20 24.75 39.33 -7.37
CA ARG A 20 24.62 38.75 -8.73
C ARG A 20 24.37 37.24 -8.69
N ALA A 21 25.06 36.51 -7.82
CA ALA A 21 24.85 35.06 -7.65
C ALA A 21 23.46 34.72 -7.10
N GLN A 22 22.91 35.54 -6.21
CA GLN A 22 21.54 35.38 -5.72
C GLN A 22 20.50 35.63 -6.82
N ARG A 23 20.66 36.69 -7.62
CA ARG A 23 19.76 36.97 -8.76
C ARG A 23 19.76 35.86 -9.80
N LEU A 24 20.94 35.33 -10.17
CA LEU A 24 21.04 34.21 -11.11
C LEU A 24 20.35 32.94 -10.59
N ARG A 25 20.38 32.70 -9.26
CA ARG A 25 19.65 31.59 -8.62
C ARG A 25 18.14 31.81 -8.59
N GLU A 26 17.70 33.04 -8.36
CA GLU A 26 16.27 33.40 -8.41
C GLU A 26 15.72 33.32 -9.83
N GLU A 27 16.48 33.76 -10.83
CA GLU A 27 16.15 33.60 -12.26
C GLU A 27 16.10 32.12 -12.65
N ALA A 28 17.05 31.30 -12.20
CA ALA A 28 17.02 29.84 -12.42
C ALA A 28 15.83 29.15 -11.71
N ARG A 29 15.37 29.69 -10.57
CA ARG A 29 14.19 29.17 -9.85
C ARG A 29 12.87 29.63 -10.46
N LYS A 30 12.87 30.79 -11.15
CA LYS A 30 11.72 31.36 -11.85
C LYS A 30 11.62 30.89 -13.31
N ALA A 31 12.67 30.25 -13.84
CA ALA A 31 12.62 29.56 -15.11
C ALA A 31 11.47 28.54 -15.08
N PRO A 32 10.61 28.51 -16.12
CA PRO A 32 9.47 27.61 -16.14
C PRO A 32 9.99 26.17 -16.06
N VAL A 33 9.53 25.43 -15.04
CA VAL A 33 9.69 23.98 -14.99
C VAL A 33 8.97 23.45 -16.21
N VAL A 34 9.71 23.22 -17.29
CA VAL A 34 9.20 22.52 -18.46
C VAL A 34 8.67 21.19 -17.91
N PRO A 35 7.35 20.94 -17.90
CA PRO A 35 6.85 19.66 -17.46
C PRO A 35 7.54 18.65 -18.36
N LYS A 36 8.31 17.74 -17.77
CA LYS A 36 8.99 16.68 -18.50
C LYS A 36 7.91 15.98 -19.31
N LEU A 37 7.83 16.31 -20.59
CA LEU A 37 6.85 15.77 -21.51
C LEU A 37 7.15 14.28 -21.49
N ALA A 38 6.30 13.50 -20.82
CA ALA A 38 6.35 12.07 -20.97
C ALA A 38 6.33 11.83 -22.49
N PRO A 39 7.16 10.91 -23.02
CA PRO A 39 7.11 10.60 -24.44
C PRO A 39 5.65 10.38 -24.82
N PRO A 40 5.18 10.84 -26.00
CA PRO A 40 3.81 10.60 -26.42
C PRO A 40 3.61 9.09 -26.38
N VAL A 41 2.91 8.63 -25.35
CA VAL A 41 2.37 7.29 -25.37
C VAL A 41 1.29 7.42 -26.41
N GLU A 42 1.58 7.02 -27.64
CA GLU A 42 0.55 6.67 -28.60
C GLU A 42 -0.37 5.70 -27.88
N VAL A 43 -1.49 6.25 -27.38
CA VAL A 43 -2.59 5.44 -26.90
C VAL A 43 -3.18 4.88 -28.19
N ALA A 44 -2.60 3.78 -28.66
CA ALA A 44 -3.25 2.91 -29.61
C ALA A 44 -4.69 2.76 -29.10
N PRO A 45 -5.71 2.98 -29.95
CA PRO A 45 -7.08 2.85 -29.51
C PRO A 45 -7.19 1.51 -28.82
N VAL A 46 -7.66 1.53 -27.57
CA VAL A 46 -8.01 0.32 -26.84
C VAL A 46 -9.09 -0.33 -27.67
N VAL A 47 -8.67 -1.19 -28.59
CA VAL A 47 -9.49 -2.24 -29.14
C VAL A 47 -9.94 -2.97 -27.89
N ILE A 48 -11.23 -2.85 -27.59
CA ILE A 48 -11.90 -3.69 -26.61
C ILE A 48 -11.83 -5.09 -27.23
N ALA A 49 -10.68 -5.74 -27.02
CA ALA A 49 -10.53 -7.16 -27.24
C ALA A 49 -11.39 -7.78 -26.14
N GLU A 50 -12.61 -8.12 -26.54
CA GLU A 50 -13.49 -9.04 -25.87
C GLU A 50 -12.63 -10.13 -25.24
N ALA A 51 -12.72 -10.25 -23.92
CA ALA A 51 -11.88 -11.14 -23.14
C ALA A 51 -11.86 -12.52 -23.83
N PRO A 52 -10.68 -13.12 -24.10
CA PRO A 52 -10.65 -14.48 -24.58
C PRO A 52 -11.38 -15.32 -23.54
N THR A 53 -12.54 -15.85 -23.95
CA THR A 53 -13.20 -16.92 -23.22
C THR A 53 -12.13 -17.95 -22.88
N PRO A 54 -12.12 -18.50 -21.66
CA PRO A 54 -11.05 -19.38 -21.22
C PRO A 54 -10.99 -20.58 -22.16
N THR A 55 -10.05 -20.55 -23.11
CA THR A 55 -9.67 -21.69 -23.93
C THR A 55 -9.08 -22.69 -22.96
N LYS A 56 -9.94 -23.62 -22.55
CA LYS A 56 -9.56 -24.82 -21.82
C LYS A 56 -8.41 -25.46 -22.59
N THR A 57 -7.20 -25.35 -22.07
CA THR A 57 -6.12 -26.26 -22.45
C THR A 57 -6.68 -27.67 -22.22
N PRO A 58 -6.65 -28.59 -23.21
CA PRO A 58 -7.10 -29.94 -22.99
C PRO A 58 -6.21 -30.54 -21.91
N ARG A 59 -6.74 -30.66 -20.69
CA ARG A 59 -6.05 -31.35 -19.60
C ARG A 59 -5.73 -32.74 -20.12
N LYS A 60 -4.44 -33.11 -20.10
CA LYS A 60 -4.00 -34.49 -20.36
C LYS A 60 -4.84 -35.39 -19.44
N LYS A 61 -5.72 -36.20 -20.04
CA LYS A 61 -6.53 -37.17 -19.30
C LYS A 61 -5.57 -38.22 -18.77
N VAL A 62 -5.23 -38.13 -17.48
CA VAL A 62 -4.66 -39.27 -16.76
C VAL A 62 -5.84 -40.21 -16.57
N SER A 63 -5.98 -41.18 -17.46
CA SER A 63 -7.10 -42.10 -17.48
C SER A 63 -6.94 -43.13 -16.36
N ASN A 64 -7.50 -42.82 -15.19
CA ASN A 64 -7.98 -43.80 -14.23
C ASN A 64 -9.42 -43.43 -13.83
N ALA A 65 -10.33 -43.42 -14.82
CA ALA A 65 -11.70 -42.91 -14.70
C ALA A 65 -12.49 -43.54 -13.54
N ILE A 66 -12.23 -44.81 -13.21
CA ILE A 66 -12.92 -45.52 -12.14
C ILE A 66 -12.46 -45.04 -10.74
N ALA A 67 -11.20 -44.64 -10.58
CA ALA A 67 -10.69 -44.13 -9.31
C ALA A 67 -11.16 -42.69 -9.08
N ASP A 68 -11.16 -41.86 -10.13
CA ASP A 68 -11.59 -40.46 -10.04
C ASP A 68 -13.10 -40.35 -9.75
N ASP A 69 -13.96 -41.17 -10.35
CA ASP A 69 -15.40 -41.12 -10.08
C ASP A 69 -15.75 -41.59 -8.65
N VAL A 70 -15.05 -42.60 -8.14
CA VAL A 70 -15.26 -43.09 -6.76
C VAL A 70 -14.72 -42.09 -5.74
N ILE A 71 -13.56 -41.48 -6.00
CA ILE A 71 -12.98 -40.44 -5.16
C ILE A 71 -13.85 -39.18 -5.22
N LEU A 72 -14.28 -38.73 -6.39
CA LEU A 72 -15.16 -37.57 -6.55
C LEU A 72 -16.52 -37.83 -5.89
N ARG A 73 -17.13 -39.02 -6.05
CA ARG A 73 -18.38 -39.37 -5.34
C ARG A 73 -18.18 -39.41 -3.83
N ARG A 74 -17.08 -39.98 -3.34
CA ARG A 74 -16.82 -40.11 -1.88
C ARG A 74 -16.46 -38.79 -1.22
N VAL A 75 -15.64 -37.97 -1.89
CA VAL A 75 -15.33 -36.59 -1.47
C VAL A 75 -16.61 -35.77 -1.53
N ASN A 76 -17.37 -35.82 -2.63
CA ASN A 76 -18.62 -35.10 -2.73
C ASN A 76 -19.65 -35.54 -1.67
N HIS A 77 -19.75 -36.83 -1.35
CA HIS A 77 -20.65 -37.31 -0.27
C HIS A 77 -20.23 -36.81 1.11
N LYS A 78 -18.91 -36.76 1.39
CA LYS A 78 -18.40 -36.19 2.64
C LYS A 78 -18.65 -34.68 2.72
N TRP A 79 -18.42 -33.95 1.64
CA TRP A 79 -18.61 -32.51 1.59
C TRP A 79 -20.11 -32.14 1.61
N VAL A 80 -20.97 -32.87 0.91
CA VAL A 80 -22.43 -32.68 0.93
C VAL A 80 -23.01 -33.05 2.30
N GLY A 81 -22.53 -34.12 2.93
CA GLY A 81 -22.89 -34.48 4.30
C GLY A 81 -22.49 -33.40 5.30
N PHE A 82 -21.23 -32.95 5.24
CA PHE A 82 -20.70 -31.86 6.05
C PHE A 82 -21.51 -30.57 5.85
N PHE A 83 -21.78 -30.15 4.61
CA PHE A 83 -22.58 -28.96 4.34
C PHE A 83 -24.04 -29.13 4.74
N GLY A 84 -24.62 -30.33 4.61
CA GLY A 84 -25.97 -30.64 5.07
C GLY A 84 -26.09 -30.62 6.59
N GLU A 85 -25.06 -31.07 7.31
CA GLU A 85 -24.97 -31.02 8.77
C GLU A 85 -24.76 -29.58 9.26
N VAL A 86 -23.89 -28.81 8.61
CA VAL A 86 -23.67 -27.38 8.86
C VAL A 86 -24.91 -26.55 8.53
N ALA A 87 -25.66 -26.89 7.47
CA ALA A 87 -26.92 -26.24 7.11
C ALA A 87 -28.04 -26.57 8.13
N LYS A 88 -28.13 -27.82 8.61
CA LYS A 88 -29.05 -28.23 9.68
C LYS A 88 -28.73 -27.56 11.02
N ALA A 89 -27.45 -27.34 11.31
CA ALA A 89 -27.00 -26.63 12.50
C ALA A 89 -27.33 -25.11 12.47
N GLY A 90 -27.87 -24.59 11.36
CA GLY A 90 -28.26 -23.17 11.22
C GLY A 90 -27.11 -22.17 11.27
N ALA A 91 -25.88 -22.64 11.47
CA ALA A 91 -24.70 -21.85 11.70
C ALA A 91 -23.64 -22.25 10.68
N LEU A 92 -23.73 -21.69 9.48
CA LEU A 92 -22.57 -21.55 8.63
C LEU A 92 -21.63 -20.52 9.30
N PRO A 93 -20.45 -20.91 9.82
CA PRO A 93 -19.56 -20.03 10.58
C PRO A 93 -18.79 -19.05 9.68
N VAL A 94 -19.31 -18.74 8.50
CA VAL A 94 -18.57 -18.09 7.40
C VAL A 94 -18.74 -16.57 7.35
N ALA A 95 -19.71 -15.99 8.07
CA ALA A 95 -19.96 -14.56 7.98
C ALA A 95 -19.04 -13.71 8.88
N ASP A 96 -18.64 -14.21 10.06
CA ASP A 96 -18.08 -13.35 11.12
C ASP A 96 -16.71 -13.76 11.71
N LEU A 97 -16.12 -14.89 11.30
CA LEU A 97 -14.99 -15.46 12.07
C LEU A 97 -13.58 -15.06 11.61
N TYR A 98 -13.40 -14.41 10.46
CA TYR A 98 -12.04 -13.99 10.07
C TYR A 98 -11.68 -12.63 10.68
N ARG A 99 -11.42 -12.63 11.99
CA ARG A 99 -10.75 -11.55 12.72
C ARG A 99 -9.29 -11.93 12.97
N PRO A 100 -8.37 -11.69 12.02
CA PRO A 100 -6.97 -12.04 12.21
C PRO A 100 -6.35 -11.18 13.30
N ASP A 101 -5.53 -11.79 14.14
CA ASP A 101 -4.69 -11.04 15.06
C ASP A 101 -3.64 -10.19 14.33
N LEU A 102 -3.15 -9.14 14.99
CA LEU A 102 -2.12 -8.24 14.44
C LEU A 102 -0.88 -9.02 14.01
N VAL A 103 -0.46 -10.03 14.76
CA VAL A 103 0.70 -10.87 14.43
C VAL A 103 0.48 -11.61 13.10
N THR A 104 -0.74 -12.10 12.87
CA THR A 104 -1.11 -12.77 11.61
C THR A 104 -1.07 -11.81 10.44
N ILE A 105 -1.56 -10.58 10.62
CA ILE A 105 -1.51 -9.53 9.60
C ILE A 105 -0.06 -9.18 9.24
N VAL A 106 0.78 -8.94 10.25
CA VAL A 106 2.21 -8.64 10.06
C VAL A 106 2.88 -9.77 9.30
N ARG A 107 2.68 -11.03 9.72
CA ARG A 107 3.30 -12.19 9.09
C ARG A 107 2.88 -12.34 7.62
N ARG A 108 1.59 -12.17 7.30
CA ARG A 108 1.09 -12.24 5.92
C ARG A 108 1.68 -11.14 5.04
N ILE A 109 1.74 -9.92 5.55
CA ILE A 109 2.32 -8.79 4.80
C ILE A 109 3.83 -8.96 4.63
N CYS A 110 4.53 -9.41 5.67
CA CYS A 110 5.97 -9.69 5.57
C CYS A 110 6.28 -10.71 4.48
N ARG A 111 5.47 -11.76 4.36
CA ARG A 111 5.57 -12.75 3.27
C ARG A 111 5.30 -12.14 1.90
N ALA A 112 4.30 -11.26 1.78
CA ALA A 112 3.96 -10.62 0.51
C ALA A 112 5.03 -9.63 0.00
N PHE A 113 5.80 -9.04 0.91
CA PHE A 113 6.85 -8.07 0.60
C PHE A 113 8.27 -8.64 0.74
N SER A 114 8.42 -9.93 1.06
CA SER A 114 9.71 -10.59 1.31
C SER A 114 10.60 -9.85 2.33
N ILE A 115 10.00 -9.40 3.45
CA ILE A 115 10.70 -8.69 4.54
C ILE A 115 10.63 -9.46 5.85
N SER A 116 11.58 -9.21 6.76
CA SER A 116 11.53 -9.80 8.10
C SER A 116 10.54 -9.07 9.02
N PRO A 117 9.80 -9.76 9.89
CA PRO A 117 8.99 -9.13 10.94
C PRO A 117 9.81 -8.23 11.86
N ARG A 118 11.10 -8.55 12.10
CA ARG A 118 12.01 -7.72 12.89
C ARG A 118 12.23 -6.35 12.26
N ASP A 119 12.34 -6.30 10.93
CA ASP A 119 12.51 -5.04 10.19
C ASP A 119 11.28 -4.15 10.28
N VAL A 120 10.09 -4.75 10.27
CA VAL A 120 8.83 -4.05 10.47
C VAL A 120 8.78 -3.40 11.85
N LEU A 121 9.25 -4.08 12.89
CA LEU A 121 9.28 -3.57 14.27
C LEU A 121 10.41 -2.55 14.51
N SER A 122 11.48 -2.59 13.70
CA SER A 122 12.62 -1.68 13.84
C SER A 122 12.28 -0.20 13.63
N LYS A 123 13.10 0.70 14.18
CA LYS A 123 13.03 2.16 13.91
C LYS A 123 13.62 2.57 12.55
N SER A 124 14.07 1.60 11.74
CA SER A 124 14.71 1.87 10.45
C SER A 124 13.80 2.63 9.50
N ARG A 125 14.32 3.62 8.77
CA ARG A 125 13.57 4.46 7.82
C ARG A 125 13.82 4.09 6.36
N ARG A 126 14.31 2.88 6.10
CA ARG A 126 14.52 2.36 4.73
C ARG A 126 13.24 2.46 3.90
N VAL A 127 13.38 2.91 2.65
CA VAL A 127 12.26 3.17 1.73
C VAL A 127 11.44 1.90 1.50
N ASP A 128 12.12 0.75 1.40
CA ASP A 128 11.52 -0.57 1.17
C ASP A 128 10.52 -0.96 2.28
N LEU A 129 10.74 -0.50 3.52
CA LEU A 129 9.90 -0.82 4.68
C LEU A 129 8.70 0.11 4.83
N ILE A 130 8.69 1.26 4.14
CA ILE A 130 7.64 2.27 4.29
C ILE A 130 6.30 1.73 3.82
N LEU A 131 6.25 1.18 2.61
CA LEU A 131 5.00 0.68 2.01
C LEU A 131 4.43 -0.55 2.77
N PRO A 132 5.22 -1.56 3.15
CA PRO A 132 4.76 -2.67 3.98
C PRO A 132 4.20 -2.23 5.34
N ARG A 133 4.86 -1.31 6.04
CA ARG A 133 4.36 -0.80 7.33
C ARG A 133 3.05 -0.05 7.17
N GLN A 134 2.97 0.80 6.15
CA GLN A 134 1.74 1.51 5.78
C GLN A 134 0.59 0.53 5.48
N ALA A 135 0.88 -0.60 4.81
CA ALA A 135 -0.09 -1.66 4.59
C ALA A 135 -0.54 -2.30 5.92
N ILE A 136 0.40 -2.61 6.82
CA ILE A 136 0.09 -3.19 8.15
C ILE A 136 -0.85 -2.26 8.93
N TYR A 137 -0.56 -0.95 8.97
CA TYR A 137 -1.40 0.01 9.67
C TYR A 137 -2.84 0.01 9.15
N TYR A 138 -2.99 0.00 7.82
CA TYR A 138 -4.30 -0.02 7.17
C TYR A 138 -5.08 -1.29 7.50
N TRP A 139 -4.45 -2.47 7.34
CA TRP A 139 -5.12 -3.75 7.56
C TRP A 139 -5.40 -4.01 9.03
N ALA A 140 -4.48 -3.62 9.93
CA ALA A 140 -4.70 -3.71 11.36
C ALA A 140 -5.93 -2.89 11.77
N LEU A 141 -5.99 -1.62 11.37
CA LEU A 141 -7.11 -0.74 11.72
C LEU A 141 -8.45 -1.18 11.07
N ARG A 142 -8.43 -2.05 10.07
CA ARG A 142 -9.64 -2.58 9.43
C ARG A 142 -10.11 -3.93 9.97
N LEU A 143 -9.18 -4.82 10.23
CA LEU A 143 -9.48 -6.23 10.50
C LEU A 143 -9.44 -6.57 12.00
N THR A 144 -8.79 -5.73 12.81
CA THR A 144 -8.74 -5.89 14.26
C THR A 144 -9.60 -4.83 14.95
N PRO A 145 -9.96 -5.00 16.22
CA PRO A 145 -10.59 -3.95 17.03
C PRO A 145 -9.60 -2.92 17.58
N LEU A 146 -8.29 -3.08 17.37
CA LEU A 146 -7.24 -2.28 18.03
C LEU A 146 -7.31 -0.79 17.70
N SER A 147 -6.98 0.07 18.65
CA SER A 147 -6.87 1.52 18.43
C SER A 147 -5.58 1.90 17.71
N SER A 148 -5.52 3.14 17.22
CA SER A 148 -4.31 3.68 16.56
C SER A 148 -3.09 3.69 17.50
N VAL A 149 -3.31 4.03 18.78
CA VAL A 149 -2.31 3.99 19.86
C VAL A 149 -1.83 2.55 20.10
N GLU A 150 -2.76 1.62 20.30
CA GLU A 150 -2.45 0.21 20.58
C GLU A 150 -1.66 -0.46 19.45
N ILE A 151 -1.99 -0.14 18.20
CA ILE A 151 -1.24 -0.62 17.03
C ILE A 151 0.18 -0.05 17.05
N GLY A 152 0.33 1.24 17.35
CA GLY A 152 1.62 1.91 17.45
C GLY A 152 2.54 1.27 18.50
N VAL A 153 2.02 1.03 19.70
CA VAL A 153 2.75 0.34 20.79
C VAL A 153 3.20 -1.05 20.34
N ARG A 154 2.28 -1.88 19.81
CA ARG A 154 2.60 -3.24 19.36
C ARG A 154 3.56 -3.31 18.18
N LEU A 155 3.68 -2.23 17.40
CA LEU A 155 4.60 -2.13 16.26
C LEU A 155 5.91 -1.41 16.61
N GLY A 156 6.40 -1.55 17.85
CA GLY A 156 7.70 -1.01 18.26
C GLY A 156 7.65 0.42 18.80
N GLY A 157 6.54 0.80 19.45
CA GLY A 157 6.42 2.09 20.15
C GLY A 157 6.30 3.29 19.22
N ARG A 158 5.41 3.21 18.22
CA ARG A 158 5.17 4.30 17.26
C ARG A 158 4.01 5.19 17.69
N ASP A 159 4.11 6.48 17.41
CA ASP A 159 3.05 7.44 17.70
C ASP A 159 1.78 7.13 16.92
N HIS A 160 0.62 7.29 17.56
CA HIS A 160 -0.70 7.12 16.94
C HIS A 160 -0.88 7.99 15.68
N SER A 161 -0.32 9.20 15.69
CA SER A 161 -0.31 10.13 14.55
C SER A 161 0.43 9.55 13.35
N THR A 162 1.51 8.78 13.58
CA THR A 162 2.25 8.06 12.54
C THR A 162 1.38 6.98 11.91
N ILE A 163 0.57 6.28 12.70
CA ILE A 163 -0.36 5.26 12.22
C ILE A 163 -1.43 5.92 11.34
N ILE A 164 -2.06 7.00 11.81
CA ILE A 164 -3.08 7.75 11.07
C ILE A 164 -2.51 8.30 9.75
N TYR A 165 -1.34 8.93 9.80
CA TYR A 165 -0.65 9.45 8.62
C TYR A 165 -0.33 8.32 7.64
N GLY A 166 0.19 7.20 8.13
CA GLY A 166 0.54 6.04 7.32
C GLY A 166 -0.68 5.40 6.64
N VAL A 167 -1.83 5.30 7.33
CA VAL A 167 -3.09 4.82 6.76
C VAL A 167 -3.56 5.73 5.62
N ARG A 168 -3.54 7.05 5.83
CA ARG A 168 -3.91 8.03 4.79
C ARG A 168 -3.00 7.94 3.58
N ASN A 169 -1.69 7.87 3.81
CA ASN A 169 -0.69 7.79 2.73
C ASN A 169 -0.79 6.46 1.96
N TYR A 170 -1.03 5.34 2.66
CA TYR A 170 -1.25 4.05 2.02
C TYR A 170 -2.43 4.11 1.04
N ARG A 171 -3.57 4.66 1.47
CA ARG A 171 -4.75 4.79 0.62
C ARG A 171 -4.48 5.64 -0.62
N LYS A 172 -3.79 6.79 -0.45
CA LYS A 172 -3.38 7.64 -1.57
C LYS A 172 -2.50 6.91 -2.57
N LYS A 173 -1.46 6.22 -2.10
CA LYS A 173 -0.55 5.43 -2.97
C LYS A 173 -1.30 4.33 -3.72
N ARG A 174 -2.24 3.64 -3.06
CA ARG A 174 -3.01 2.56 -3.69
C ARG A 174 -4.01 3.11 -4.72
N GLN A 175 -4.61 4.26 -4.44
CA GLN A 175 -5.46 4.97 -5.41
C GLN A 175 -4.66 5.40 -6.65
N GLN A 176 -3.44 5.92 -6.48
CA GLN A 176 -2.54 6.24 -7.60
C GLN A 176 -2.19 5.02 -8.46
N SER A 177 -2.14 3.82 -7.86
CA SER A 177 -1.97 2.56 -8.57
C SER A 177 -3.28 1.96 -9.11
N GLY A 178 -4.36 2.73 -9.22
CA GLY A 178 -5.67 2.27 -9.71
C GLY A 178 -6.44 1.34 -8.76
N ARG A 179 -5.98 1.18 -7.51
CA ARG A 179 -6.62 0.31 -6.50
C ARG A 179 -7.35 1.13 -5.46
N PHE A 180 -8.68 1.06 -5.48
CA PHE A 180 -9.52 1.73 -4.49
C PHE A 180 -9.66 0.89 -3.23
N LEU A 181 -9.23 1.47 -2.11
CA LEU A 181 -9.28 0.85 -0.80
C LEU A 181 -10.47 1.40 -0.01
N ARG A 182 -11.33 0.50 0.53
CA ARG A 182 -12.49 0.95 1.35
C ARG A 182 -12.02 1.81 2.52
N THR A 183 -12.89 2.70 2.95
CA THR A 183 -12.66 3.58 4.09
C THR A 183 -12.40 2.78 5.36
N VAL A 184 -11.51 3.29 6.20
CA VAL A 184 -11.21 2.71 7.51
C VAL A 184 -12.13 3.36 8.54
N ARG A 185 -12.47 2.64 9.61
CA ARG A 185 -13.14 3.25 10.79
C ARG A 185 -12.38 4.50 11.21
N ARG A 186 -13.11 5.55 11.66
CA ARG A 186 -12.47 6.76 12.18
C ARG A 186 -11.52 6.33 13.30
N ALA A 187 -10.22 6.56 13.11
CA ALA A 187 -9.22 6.29 14.13
C ALA A 187 -9.49 7.26 15.28
N ARG A 188 -9.94 6.73 16.43
CA ARG A 188 -9.87 7.43 17.71
C ARG A 188 -8.44 7.36 18.23
#